data_AF-I3KF41-F1
#
_entry.id   AF-I3KF41-F1
#
_cell.length_a   1.000
_cell.length_b   1.000
_cell.length_c   1.000
_cell.angle_alpha   90.00
_cell.angle_beta   90.00
_cell.angle_gamma   90.00
#
_symmetry.space_group_name_H-M   'P 1'
#
loop_
_entity.id
_entity.type
_entity.pdbx_description
1 polymer ?
#
loop_
_entity_poly.entity_id
_entity_poly.type
_entity_poly.pdbx_seq_one_letter_code
_entity_poly.pdbx_strand_id
1 'polypeptide(L)'
;MGRLTSVERKLRENCYQTEKITADPDQDFFNLTLELRSQEERLAALQIQRDELLIGLKGLLESLKNQATRLAQLEGRLSEVLERNGRQKMTGSGKVEEPVSSNITPREYNEACRRGQTNRGGKKRGKILEGHIQPRAEGSICNVDSMVLFPSASAENYVTFSLSLPALLELSLCLWLRVETPHIGTLLSYATDDSDNQLVLYGHKSSSSDPVYRRLQVSALLDAHWHHVCVLWSSIHGRFWHYNDHLLASSGSDFRKGWEIPGGGSVVLGQEQDSVGGGFDPAEGFAGQMAGFRLWNRVLSPLEVEGVAAGRGVPRGVVLGMEDIKEVHGAVHHVACDCLEYCG
;
A
#
# COMPACT_ATOMS: atom_id res chain seq x y z
N MET A 1 -23.10 4.40 -93.85
CA MET A 1 -23.44 3.66 -92.61
C MET A 1 -22.35 3.72 -91.51
N GLY A 2 -21.56 4.80 -91.38
CA GLY A 2 -20.36 4.80 -90.51
C GLY A 2 -20.36 5.68 -89.25
N ARG A 3 -21.44 6.44 -88.95
CA ARG A 3 -21.45 7.40 -87.82
C ARG A 3 -22.20 6.94 -86.57
N LEU A 4 -23.30 6.17 -86.69
CA LEU A 4 -24.06 5.69 -85.53
C LEU A 4 -23.22 4.77 -84.61
N THR A 5 -22.55 3.79 -85.21
CA THR A 5 -21.79 2.74 -84.50
C THR A 5 -20.56 3.24 -83.73
N SER A 6 -20.13 4.49 -83.97
CA SER A 6 -19.05 5.14 -83.23
C SER A 6 -19.57 5.83 -81.96
N VAL A 7 -20.76 6.44 -82.05
CA VAL A 7 -21.40 7.12 -80.91
C VAL A 7 -21.90 6.11 -79.88
N GLU A 8 -22.54 5.02 -80.33
CA GLU A 8 -22.99 3.92 -79.44
C GLU A 8 -21.85 3.25 -78.70
N ARG A 9 -20.68 3.09 -79.36
CA ARG A 9 -19.47 2.54 -78.71
C ARG A 9 -18.93 3.48 -77.64
N LYS A 10 -18.85 4.79 -77.94
CA LYS A 10 -18.42 5.81 -76.96
C LYS A 10 -19.39 5.97 -75.79
N LEU A 11 -20.68 5.80 -76.01
CA LEU A 11 -21.69 5.79 -74.94
C LEU A 11 -21.55 4.54 -74.06
N ARG A 12 -21.29 3.35 -74.64
CA ARG A 12 -20.97 2.14 -73.87
C ARG A 12 -19.68 2.28 -73.07
N GLU A 13 -18.60 2.77 -73.68
CA GLU A 13 -17.31 2.98 -73.02
C GLU A 13 -17.43 4.01 -71.88
N ASN A 14 -18.20 5.08 -72.06
CA ASN A 14 -18.48 6.04 -70.97
C ASN A 14 -19.32 5.41 -69.85
N CYS A 15 -20.38 4.64 -70.15
CA CYS A 15 -21.17 3.96 -69.10
C CYS A 15 -20.30 3.01 -68.27
N TYR A 16 -19.47 2.20 -68.95
CA TYR A 16 -18.55 1.24 -68.31
C TYR A 16 -17.43 1.93 -67.50
N GLN A 17 -17.11 3.20 -67.82
CA GLN A 17 -16.21 4.04 -67.02
C GLN A 17 -16.95 4.63 -65.81
N THR A 18 -18.19 5.10 -65.95
CA THR A 18 -18.95 5.64 -64.81
C THR A 18 -19.37 4.58 -63.79
N GLU A 19 -19.72 3.35 -64.20
CA GLU A 19 -19.99 2.24 -63.28
C GLU A 19 -18.74 1.83 -62.47
N LYS A 20 -17.53 2.13 -62.98
CA LYS A 20 -16.27 1.81 -62.31
C LYS A 20 -15.77 2.91 -61.36
N ILE A 21 -16.48 4.04 -61.28
CA ILE A 21 -16.16 5.19 -60.43
C ILE A 21 -17.40 5.62 -59.63
N THR A 22 -18.21 4.67 -59.19
CA THR A 22 -19.11 4.84 -58.05
C THR A 22 -18.49 4.13 -56.86
N ALA A 23 -17.84 4.90 -55.98
CA ALA A 23 -17.45 4.41 -54.67
C ALA A 23 -18.72 4.02 -53.91
N ASP A 24 -18.74 2.81 -53.35
CA ASP A 24 -19.87 2.30 -52.57
C ASP A 24 -19.93 3.06 -51.23
N PRO A 25 -20.95 3.92 -51.00
CA PRO A 25 -20.97 4.80 -49.83
C PRO A 25 -21.02 4.02 -48.51
N ASP A 26 -21.63 2.84 -48.52
CA ASP A 26 -21.76 2.00 -47.33
C ASP A 26 -20.42 1.33 -46.99
N GLN A 27 -19.63 0.96 -48.00
CA GLN A 27 -18.28 0.42 -47.84
C GLN A 27 -17.32 1.49 -47.28
N ASP A 28 -17.37 2.71 -47.80
CA ASP A 28 -16.56 3.83 -47.30
C ASP A 28 -16.98 4.25 -45.88
N PHE A 29 -18.28 4.26 -45.57
CA PHE A 29 -18.76 4.53 -44.22
C PHE A 29 -18.31 3.46 -43.22
N PHE A 30 -18.30 2.18 -43.62
CA PHE A 30 -17.80 1.09 -42.79
C PHE A 30 -16.29 1.21 -42.53
N ASN A 31 -15.50 1.53 -43.57
CA ASN A 31 -14.05 1.76 -43.45
C ASN A 31 -13.75 2.96 -42.52
N LEU A 32 -14.48 4.07 -42.65
CA LEU A 32 -14.37 5.23 -41.77
C LEU A 32 -14.75 4.91 -40.31
N THR A 33 -15.75 4.04 -40.10
CA THR A 33 -16.16 3.60 -38.76
C THR A 33 -15.09 2.74 -38.08
N LEU A 34 -14.42 1.87 -38.84
CA LEU A 34 -13.29 1.08 -38.34
C LEU A 34 -12.07 1.96 -38.03
N GLU A 35 -11.75 2.91 -38.90
CA GLU A 35 -10.66 3.86 -38.65
C GLU A 35 -10.96 4.74 -37.43
N LEU A 36 -12.20 5.21 -37.24
CA LEU A 36 -12.60 5.97 -36.06
C LEU A 36 -12.34 5.18 -34.77
N ARG A 37 -12.76 3.90 -34.72
CA ARG A 37 -12.53 3.02 -33.57
C ARG A 37 -11.03 2.80 -33.29
N SER A 38 -10.23 2.59 -34.35
CA SER A 38 -8.77 2.50 -34.27
C SER A 38 -8.16 3.78 -33.67
N GLN A 39 -8.64 4.96 -34.07
CA GLN A 39 -8.17 6.24 -33.52
C GLN A 39 -8.64 6.45 -32.07
N GLU A 40 -9.83 6.01 -31.67
CA GLU A 40 -10.30 6.01 -30.28
C GLU A 40 -9.43 5.11 -29.38
N GLU A 41 -9.09 3.90 -29.83
CA GLU A 41 -8.18 2.99 -29.13
C GLU A 41 -6.77 3.60 -28.97
N ARG A 42 -6.24 4.24 -30.02
CA ARG A 42 -4.96 4.97 -29.97
C ARG A 42 -5.02 6.18 -29.02
N LEU A 43 -6.13 6.90 -28.99
CA LEU A 43 -6.34 8.02 -28.07
C LEU A 43 -6.37 7.54 -26.62
N ALA A 44 -7.06 6.42 -26.33
CA ALA A 44 -7.09 5.81 -25.01
C ALA A 44 -5.68 5.37 -24.55
N ALA A 45 -4.91 4.74 -25.43
CA ALA A 45 -3.52 4.36 -25.14
C ALA A 45 -2.63 5.59 -24.83
N LEU A 46 -2.76 6.69 -25.59
CA LEU A 46 -2.04 7.93 -25.33
C LEU A 46 -2.48 8.61 -24.02
N GLN A 47 -3.75 8.50 -23.63
CA GLN A 47 -4.23 8.99 -22.33
C GLN A 47 -3.61 8.21 -21.16
N ILE A 48 -3.45 6.88 -21.30
CA ILE A 48 -2.75 6.05 -20.30
C ILE A 48 -1.29 6.48 -20.18
N GLN A 49 -0.56 6.63 -21.30
CA GLN A 49 0.84 7.08 -21.27
C GLN A 49 1.00 8.49 -20.66
N ARG A 50 0.06 9.40 -20.93
CA ARG A 50 0.02 10.73 -20.29
C ARG A 50 -0.13 10.60 -18.77
N ASP A 51 -1.02 9.73 -18.30
CA ASP A 51 -1.32 9.58 -16.88
C ASP A 51 -0.15 8.91 -16.14
N GLU A 52 0.50 7.92 -16.74
CA GLU A 52 1.78 7.34 -16.27
C GLU A 52 2.87 8.41 -16.14
N LEU A 53 3.06 9.26 -17.16
CA LEU A 53 4.03 10.36 -17.13
C LEU A 53 3.71 11.39 -16.04
N LEU A 54 2.43 11.74 -15.83
CA LEU A 54 2.00 12.65 -14.76
C LEU A 54 2.25 12.06 -13.37
N ILE A 55 2.11 10.74 -13.20
CA ILE A 55 2.37 10.03 -11.95
C ILE A 55 3.88 9.97 -11.68
N GLY A 56 4.69 9.62 -12.68
CA GLY A 56 6.15 9.69 -12.60
C GLY A 56 6.65 11.10 -12.24
N LEU A 57 6.07 12.14 -12.85
CA LEU A 57 6.40 13.53 -12.55
C LEU A 57 6.05 13.92 -11.10
N LYS A 58 4.90 13.48 -10.57
CA LYS A 58 4.52 13.67 -9.16
C LYS A 58 5.48 12.95 -8.21
N GLY A 59 5.85 11.71 -8.50
CA GLY A 59 6.81 10.94 -7.70
C GLY A 59 8.19 11.60 -7.65
N LEU A 60 8.68 12.12 -8.79
CA LEU A 60 9.92 12.90 -8.85
C LEU A 60 9.84 14.20 -8.05
N LEU A 61 8.70 14.92 -8.10
CA LEU A 61 8.49 16.13 -7.31
C LEU A 61 8.53 15.85 -5.80
N GLU A 62 7.93 14.76 -5.34
CA GLU A 62 7.93 14.38 -3.92
C GLU A 62 9.32 13.90 -3.46
N SER A 63 10.04 13.18 -4.31
CA SER A 63 11.44 12.83 -4.08
C SER A 63 12.33 14.07 -3.92
N LEU A 64 12.13 15.10 -4.76
CA LEU A 64 12.83 16.38 -4.65
C LEU A 64 12.49 17.13 -3.34
N LYS A 65 11.22 17.16 -2.91
CA LYS A 65 10.85 17.72 -1.60
C LYS A 65 11.55 16.98 -0.46
N ASN A 66 11.56 15.65 -0.48
CA ASN A 66 12.22 14.83 0.53
C ASN A 66 13.73 15.07 0.58
N GLN A 67 14.38 15.30 -0.57
CA GLN A 67 15.78 15.73 -0.61
C GLN A 67 15.98 17.13 -0.02
N ALA A 68 15.09 18.09 -0.31
CA ALA A 68 15.16 19.44 0.28
C ALA A 68 15.01 19.42 1.81
N THR A 69 14.08 18.63 2.36
CA THR A 69 13.93 18.45 3.82
C THR A 69 15.19 17.87 4.46
N ARG A 70 15.82 16.88 3.82
CA ARG A 70 17.09 16.29 4.29
C ARG A 70 18.24 17.30 4.26
N LEU A 71 18.32 18.15 3.24
CA LEU A 71 19.32 19.22 3.16
C LEU A 71 19.13 20.25 4.28
N ALA A 72 17.91 20.73 4.51
CA ALA A 72 17.60 21.64 5.61
C ALA A 72 17.97 21.05 7.00
N GLN A 73 17.74 19.75 7.20
CA GLN A 73 18.14 19.06 8.43
C GLN A 73 19.67 18.95 8.59
N LEU A 74 20.41 18.77 7.49
CA LEU A 74 21.88 18.78 7.50
C LEU A 74 22.45 20.18 7.77
N GLU A 75 21.86 21.22 7.18
CA GLU A 75 22.23 22.63 7.43
C GLU A 75 21.99 23.04 8.89
N GLY A 76 20.87 22.62 9.49
CA GLY A 76 20.61 22.81 10.92
C GLY A 76 21.66 22.13 11.80
N ARG A 77 22.00 20.86 11.51
CA ARG A 77 23.05 20.12 12.24
C ARG A 77 24.44 20.75 12.06
N LEU A 78 24.76 21.28 10.89
CA LEU A 78 26.02 21.98 10.64
C LEU A 78 26.10 23.28 11.46
N SER A 79 24.99 24.03 11.53
CA SER A 79 24.89 25.25 12.32
C SER A 79 25.11 24.98 13.82
N GLU A 80 24.50 23.92 14.38
CA GLU A 80 24.75 23.52 15.77
C GLU A 80 26.24 23.20 16.05
N VAL A 81 26.93 22.53 15.11
CA VAL A 81 28.35 22.18 15.26
C VAL A 81 29.23 23.43 15.22
N LEU A 82 28.91 24.39 14.34
CA LEU A 82 29.60 25.68 14.27
C LEU A 82 29.42 26.51 15.54
N GLU A 83 28.21 26.55 16.13
CA GLU A 83 27.98 27.23 17.42
C GLU A 83 28.72 26.55 18.59
N ARG A 84 28.73 25.21 18.66
CA ARG A 84 29.48 24.46 19.69
C ARG A 84 30.98 24.76 19.62
N ASN A 85 31.56 24.78 18.42
CA ASN A 85 32.97 25.13 18.20
C ASN A 85 33.25 26.62 18.48
N GLY A 86 32.29 27.50 18.24
CA GLY A 86 32.38 28.92 18.62
C GLY A 86 32.43 29.13 20.15
N ARG A 87 31.56 28.45 20.90
CA ARG A 87 31.53 28.56 22.37
C ARG A 87 32.79 28.03 23.06
N GLN A 88 33.41 26.97 22.54
CA GLN A 88 34.66 26.43 23.11
C GLN A 88 35.87 27.37 23.00
N LYS A 89 35.84 28.38 22.10
CA LYS A 89 36.93 29.36 21.95
C LYS A 89 36.91 30.53 22.95
N MET A 90 35.90 30.61 23.83
CA MET A 90 35.71 31.73 24.78
C MET A 90 35.98 31.39 26.25
N THR A 91 36.57 30.22 26.54
CA THR A 91 36.94 29.82 27.91
C THR A 91 38.37 29.28 27.98
N GLY A 92 39.36 30.19 27.99
CA GLY A 92 40.76 29.79 28.10
C GLY A 92 41.75 30.96 28.12
N SER A 93 41.94 31.61 29.27
CA SER A 93 43.12 32.45 29.51
C SER A 93 43.43 32.60 31.01
N GLY A 94 44.63 32.15 31.40
CA GLY A 94 45.48 32.74 32.45
C GLY A 94 45.04 32.67 33.92
N LYS A 95 45.58 31.70 34.66
CA LYS A 95 46.01 31.88 36.06
C LYS A 95 47.36 31.21 36.33
N VAL A 96 48.14 31.81 37.21
CA VAL A 96 49.52 31.49 37.62
C VAL A 96 49.54 30.83 39.02
N GLU A 97 50.62 30.12 39.35
CA GLU A 97 50.86 29.23 40.50
C GLU A 97 51.43 29.96 41.78
N GLU A 98 51.48 29.41 43.01
CA GLU A 98 51.00 28.09 43.51
C GLU A 98 50.37 28.03 44.95
N PRO A 99 51.10 27.88 46.09
CA PRO A 99 51.11 26.54 46.72
C PRO A 99 50.47 26.35 48.12
N VAL A 100 49.98 25.12 48.32
CA VAL A 100 50.10 24.19 49.49
C VAL A 100 49.55 24.54 50.90
N SER A 101 48.94 23.49 51.51
CA SER A 101 48.80 23.15 52.96
C SER A 101 47.36 23.23 53.52
N SER A 102 46.84 22.33 54.37
CA SER A 102 46.95 20.88 54.64
C SER A 102 45.99 20.55 55.81
N ASN A 103 45.68 19.27 56.00
CA ASN A 103 45.42 18.61 57.30
C ASN A 103 44.04 18.64 58.05
N ILE A 104 43.58 17.39 58.29
CA ILE A 104 43.01 16.81 59.54
C ILE A 104 41.49 16.81 59.78
N THR A 105 40.99 15.60 60.11
CA THR A 105 39.66 15.19 60.63
C THR A 105 39.84 14.66 62.09
N PRO A 106 38.91 14.00 62.83
CA PRO A 106 37.48 13.68 62.61
C PRO A 106 36.56 13.81 63.89
N ARG A 107 35.30 13.30 63.77
CA ARG A 107 34.40 12.72 64.82
C ARG A 107 33.74 13.60 65.91
N GLU A 108 32.41 13.50 66.04
CA GLU A 108 31.58 12.80 67.08
C GLU A 108 30.08 13.14 66.79
N TYR A 109 29.09 12.23 66.69
CA TYR A 109 28.45 11.21 67.57
C TYR A 109 27.32 11.75 68.51
N ASN A 110 26.16 11.07 68.48
CA ASN A 110 24.98 11.13 69.40
C ASN A 110 24.06 12.38 69.45
N GLU A 111 22.80 12.32 69.92
CA GLU A 111 21.69 11.32 69.79
C GLU A 111 20.34 11.94 70.33
N ALA A 112 19.21 11.27 70.11
CA ALA A 112 17.98 11.24 70.96
C ALA A 112 17.06 12.49 71.16
N CYS A 113 16.00 12.58 70.34
CA CYS A 113 14.56 12.43 70.68
C CYS A 113 13.97 12.89 72.07
N ARG A 114 12.90 13.73 72.07
CA ARG A 114 11.51 13.37 72.55
C ARG A 114 10.45 14.51 72.67
N ARG A 115 9.23 14.20 72.16
CA ARG A 115 7.83 14.42 72.65
C ARG A 115 7.25 15.78 73.13
N GLY A 116 6.01 16.06 72.66
CA GLY A 116 4.94 16.85 73.33
C GLY A 116 3.99 17.54 72.32
N GLN A 117 2.84 16.98 71.94
CA GLN A 117 1.46 17.31 72.44
C GLN A 117 1.06 18.81 72.33
N THR A 118 -0.11 19.25 71.82
CA THR A 118 -1.39 18.60 71.40
C THR A 118 -2.30 19.57 70.61
N ASN A 119 -3.37 19.02 70.00
CA ASN A 119 -4.72 19.58 69.80
C ASN A 119 -5.19 20.29 68.50
N ARG A 120 -6.30 19.70 67.98
CA ARG A 120 -7.51 20.31 67.36
C ARG A 120 -7.45 20.90 65.93
N GLY A 121 -7.78 20.02 64.98
CA GLY A 121 -9.15 20.03 64.41
C GLY A 121 -9.45 21.02 63.27
N GLY A 122 -9.27 20.58 62.02
CA GLY A 122 -9.81 21.25 60.84
C GLY A 122 -10.06 20.26 59.70
N LYS A 123 -11.32 19.93 59.42
CA LYS A 123 -11.69 19.09 58.26
C LYS A 123 -11.33 19.81 56.96
N LYS A 124 -10.40 19.26 56.18
CA LYS A 124 -10.32 19.51 54.73
C LYS A 124 -10.60 18.20 54.01
N ARG A 125 -11.62 18.20 53.15
CA ARG A 125 -11.89 17.09 52.21
C ARG A 125 -10.62 16.85 51.40
N GLY A 126 -10.15 15.60 51.34
CA GLY A 126 -9.11 15.23 50.40
C GLY A 126 -9.61 15.53 48.99
N LYS A 127 -8.87 16.35 48.24
CA LYS A 127 -9.01 16.33 46.78
C LYS A 127 -8.49 14.96 46.34
N ILE A 128 -9.36 14.16 45.74
CA ILE A 128 -8.92 13.06 44.90
C ILE A 128 -8.02 13.70 43.84
N LEU A 129 -6.79 13.19 43.67
CA LEU A 129 -6.06 13.50 42.45
C LEU A 129 -6.81 12.81 41.32
N GLU A 130 -7.61 13.58 40.59
CA GLU A 130 -7.98 13.22 39.23
C GLU A 130 -6.66 13.11 38.46
N GLY A 131 -6.24 11.87 38.23
CA GLY A 131 -5.15 11.60 37.30
C GLY A 131 -5.54 12.23 35.96
N HIS A 132 -4.66 13.03 35.40
CA HIS A 132 -4.80 13.44 34.00
C HIS A 132 -4.71 12.17 33.14
N ILE A 133 -5.87 11.57 32.87
CA ILE A 133 -6.05 10.78 31.66
C ILE A 133 -5.86 11.79 30.54
N GLN A 134 -4.64 11.87 29.99
CA GLN A 134 -4.45 12.53 28.72
C GLN A 134 -5.40 11.82 27.74
N PRO A 135 -6.32 12.52 27.07
CA PRO A 135 -7.12 11.88 26.04
C PRO A 135 -6.14 11.31 25.02
N ARG A 136 -6.24 9.99 24.77
CA ARG A 136 -5.56 9.37 23.63
C ARG A 136 -5.91 10.20 22.40
N ALA A 137 -4.92 10.54 21.58
CA ALA A 137 -5.19 11.20 20.32
C ALA A 137 -6.22 10.35 19.55
N GLU A 138 -7.28 10.98 19.04
CA GLU A 138 -8.31 10.28 18.28
C GLU A 138 -7.65 9.59 17.08
N GLY A 139 -7.91 8.29 16.91
CA GLY A 139 -7.41 7.52 15.79
C GLY A 139 -7.93 8.12 14.47
N SER A 140 -7.07 8.21 13.47
CA SER A 140 -7.39 8.82 12.18
C SER A 140 -7.80 7.77 11.15
N ILE A 141 -7.35 6.52 11.28
CA ILE A 141 -7.63 5.42 10.35
C ILE A 141 -8.45 4.35 11.08
N CYS A 142 -9.75 4.61 11.23
CA CYS A 142 -10.69 3.80 12.02
C CYS A 142 -11.64 2.91 11.19
N ASN A 143 -11.08 2.21 10.18
CA ASN A 143 -11.81 1.37 9.23
C ASN A 143 -11.13 0.01 8.99
N VAL A 144 -10.36 -0.48 9.97
CA VAL A 144 -9.54 -1.70 9.83
C VAL A 144 -10.08 -2.93 10.58
N ASP A 145 -10.96 -2.73 11.56
CA ASP A 145 -11.62 -3.70 12.46
C ASP A 145 -10.68 -4.58 13.32
N SER A 146 -9.62 -5.13 12.74
CA SER A 146 -8.61 -5.92 13.45
C SER A 146 -7.28 -5.97 12.70
N MET A 147 -6.28 -6.53 13.39
CA MET A 147 -4.92 -6.77 12.93
C MET A 147 -4.51 -8.23 13.22
N VAL A 148 -3.73 -8.83 12.33
CA VAL A 148 -3.06 -10.11 12.53
C VAL A 148 -1.54 -9.94 12.49
N LEU A 149 -0.86 -10.46 13.52
CA LEU A 149 0.59 -10.45 13.66
C LEU A 149 1.14 -11.85 13.40
N PHE A 150 2.00 -11.96 12.39
CA PHE A 150 2.78 -13.14 12.04
C PHE A 150 4.19 -12.96 12.62
N PRO A 151 4.54 -13.60 13.75
CA PRO A 151 5.79 -13.32 14.46
C PRO A 151 7.05 -13.83 13.73
N SER A 152 6.88 -14.77 12.80
CA SER A 152 7.95 -15.32 11.97
C SER A 152 7.38 -15.97 10.70
N ALA A 153 8.19 -16.04 9.64
CA ALA A 153 7.91 -16.89 8.50
C ALA A 153 8.06 -18.36 8.94
N SER A 154 6.95 -19.10 8.94
CA SER A 154 6.85 -20.51 9.34
C SER A 154 5.61 -21.10 8.69
N ALA A 155 5.69 -22.31 8.13
CA ALA A 155 4.56 -23.03 7.57
C ALA A 155 3.39 -23.24 8.56
N GLU A 156 3.62 -23.10 9.87
CA GLU A 156 2.56 -23.19 10.88
C GLU A 156 1.76 -21.88 11.04
N ASN A 157 2.30 -20.74 10.60
CA ASN A 157 1.72 -19.41 10.81
C ASN A 157 0.87 -18.99 9.60
N TYR A 158 -0.45 -19.14 9.68
CA TYR A 158 -1.38 -18.75 8.63
C TYR A 158 -2.78 -18.42 9.18
N VAL A 159 -3.62 -17.79 8.36
CA VAL A 159 -5.02 -17.47 8.69
C VAL A 159 -5.94 -18.00 7.59
N THR A 160 -7.06 -18.62 7.96
CA THR A 160 -8.07 -19.13 7.03
C THR A 160 -9.42 -18.44 7.24
N PHE A 161 -10.23 -18.40 6.19
CA PHE A 161 -11.54 -17.74 6.19
C PHE A 161 -12.71 -18.72 6.19
N SER A 162 -13.87 -18.22 6.60
CA SER A 162 -15.14 -18.97 6.62
C SER A 162 -15.85 -18.95 5.28
N LEU A 163 -15.53 -17.95 4.44
CA LEU A 163 -16.07 -17.76 3.10
C LEU A 163 -15.01 -18.10 2.04
N SER A 164 -15.46 -18.73 0.95
CA SER A 164 -14.72 -18.81 -0.30
C SER A 164 -15.00 -17.57 -1.16
N LEU A 165 -14.07 -17.24 -2.05
CA LEU A 165 -14.34 -16.28 -3.12
C LEU A 165 -15.41 -16.82 -4.09
N PRO A 166 -16.27 -15.93 -4.64
CA PRO A 166 -17.05 -16.23 -5.84
C PRO A 166 -16.15 -16.25 -7.08
N ALA A 167 -16.70 -16.54 -8.26
CA ALA A 167 -15.98 -16.32 -9.51
C ALA A 167 -15.73 -14.81 -9.73
N LEU A 168 -14.51 -14.44 -10.14
CA LEU A 168 -14.07 -13.04 -10.28
C LEU A 168 -13.54 -12.75 -11.69
N LEU A 169 -14.23 -11.85 -12.39
CA LEU A 169 -13.74 -11.20 -13.63
C LEU A 169 -12.99 -9.89 -13.34
N GLU A 170 -13.16 -9.34 -12.15
CA GLU A 170 -12.48 -8.14 -11.64
C GLU A 170 -12.30 -8.29 -10.12
N LEU A 171 -11.25 -7.66 -9.58
CA LEU A 171 -11.06 -7.58 -8.13
C LEU A 171 -10.38 -6.28 -7.70
N SER A 172 -10.57 -5.95 -6.44
CA SER A 172 -9.68 -5.08 -5.67
C SER A 172 -9.40 -5.74 -4.34
N LEU A 173 -8.15 -5.69 -3.90
CA LEU A 173 -7.67 -6.17 -2.61
C LEU A 173 -6.95 -5.00 -1.95
N CYS A 174 -7.31 -4.63 -0.73
CA CYS A 174 -6.61 -3.63 0.07
C CYS A 174 -6.29 -4.18 1.46
N LEU A 175 -5.17 -3.77 2.03
CA LEU A 175 -4.75 -4.06 3.40
C LEU A 175 -3.74 -3.01 3.90
N TRP A 176 -3.64 -2.87 5.21
CA TRP A 176 -2.51 -2.23 5.88
C TRP A 176 -1.46 -3.25 6.23
N LEU A 177 -0.19 -2.86 6.16
CA LEU A 177 0.93 -3.77 6.27
C LEU A 177 2.12 -3.07 6.95
N ARG A 178 2.75 -3.75 7.91
CA ARG A 178 3.97 -3.28 8.60
C ARG A 178 4.99 -4.42 8.72
N VAL A 179 6.18 -4.21 8.14
CA VAL A 179 7.25 -5.23 8.06
C VAL A 179 8.52 -4.73 8.72
N GLU A 180 9.03 -5.49 9.69
CA GLU A 180 10.31 -5.24 10.34
C GLU A 180 11.44 -6.13 9.78
N THR A 181 11.08 -7.22 9.09
CA THR A 181 12.00 -8.11 8.37
C THR A 181 12.47 -7.49 7.05
N PRO A 182 13.64 -7.90 6.53
CA PRO A 182 14.07 -7.47 5.21
C PRO A 182 13.19 -8.03 4.09
N HIS A 183 12.44 -9.12 4.31
CA HIS A 183 11.59 -9.74 3.29
C HIS A 183 10.13 -9.71 3.72
N ILE A 184 9.22 -9.69 2.74
CA ILE A 184 7.77 -9.71 2.97
C ILE A 184 7.23 -11.13 2.91
N GLY A 185 7.39 -11.86 1.80
CA GLY A 185 6.76 -13.17 1.60
C GLY A 185 5.34 -13.08 1.03
N THR A 186 4.55 -14.14 1.17
CA THR A 186 3.18 -14.25 0.64
C THR A 186 2.16 -13.59 1.56
N LEU A 187 1.50 -12.55 1.06
CA LEU A 187 0.46 -11.84 1.78
C LEU A 187 -0.87 -12.60 1.76
N LEU A 188 -1.27 -13.02 0.56
CA LEU A 188 -2.48 -13.80 0.31
C LEU A 188 -2.18 -14.86 -0.76
N SER A 189 -2.71 -16.06 -0.54
CA SER A 189 -2.84 -17.10 -1.56
C SER A 189 -4.30 -17.55 -1.65
N TYR A 190 -4.72 -17.91 -2.87
CA TYR A 190 -6.02 -18.51 -3.17
C TYR A 190 -5.84 -19.67 -4.14
N ALA A 191 -6.30 -20.84 -3.70
CA ALA A 191 -6.12 -22.14 -4.36
C ALA A 191 -7.48 -22.80 -4.61
N THR A 192 -7.59 -23.54 -5.71
CA THR A 192 -8.71 -24.41 -6.08
C THR A 192 -8.19 -25.81 -6.38
N ASP A 193 -9.07 -26.81 -6.44
CA ASP A 193 -8.68 -28.19 -6.79
C ASP A 193 -7.99 -28.30 -8.16
N ASP A 194 -8.28 -27.38 -9.10
CA ASP A 194 -7.68 -27.31 -10.43
C ASP A 194 -6.30 -26.61 -10.47
N SER A 195 -6.05 -25.69 -9.53
CA SER A 195 -4.78 -24.96 -9.42
C SER A 195 -4.66 -24.34 -8.04
N ASP A 196 -3.52 -24.63 -7.43
CA ASP A 196 -2.91 -24.01 -6.26
C ASP A 196 -2.73 -22.48 -6.37
N ASN A 197 -2.48 -21.98 -7.59
CA ASN A 197 -1.97 -20.65 -7.87
C ASN A 197 -2.98 -19.72 -8.59
N GLN A 198 -4.26 -19.74 -8.21
CA GLN A 198 -5.30 -18.94 -8.87
C GLN A 198 -5.17 -17.43 -8.62
N LEU A 199 -4.80 -17.04 -7.39
CA LEU A 199 -4.45 -15.66 -7.03
C LEU A 199 -3.42 -15.68 -5.90
N VAL A 200 -2.23 -15.15 -6.14
CA VAL A 200 -1.14 -15.06 -5.15
C VAL A 200 -0.57 -13.66 -5.14
N LEU A 201 -0.44 -13.08 -3.95
CA LEU A 201 0.12 -11.76 -3.71
C LEU A 201 1.42 -11.87 -2.88
N TYR A 202 2.57 -11.66 -3.51
CA TYR A 202 3.89 -11.89 -2.93
C TYR A 202 4.78 -10.63 -2.96
N GLY A 203 5.42 -10.30 -1.83
CA GLY A 203 6.31 -9.15 -1.73
C GLY A 203 7.78 -9.52 -1.99
N HIS A 204 8.36 -9.05 -3.09
CA HIS A 204 9.75 -9.36 -3.47
C HIS A 204 10.62 -8.11 -3.70
N LYS A 205 11.91 -8.20 -3.37
CA LYS A 205 12.85 -7.05 -3.44
C LYS A 205 13.30 -6.63 -4.85
N SER A 206 13.10 -7.47 -5.86
CA SER A 206 13.65 -7.20 -7.20
C SER A 206 12.98 -5.98 -7.85
N SER A 207 13.78 -5.11 -8.46
CA SER A 207 13.32 -4.00 -9.30
C SER A 207 12.68 -4.44 -10.63
N SER A 208 12.71 -5.73 -10.94
CA SER A 208 11.95 -6.30 -12.05
C SER A 208 10.51 -6.60 -11.62
N SER A 209 9.56 -5.78 -12.07
CA SER A 209 8.16 -6.20 -12.16
C SER A 209 8.09 -7.40 -13.09
N ASP A 210 7.79 -8.57 -12.52
CA ASP A 210 7.54 -9.78 -13.28
C ASP A 210 6.21 -9.57 -14.05
N PRO A 211 6.13 -9.89 -15.36
CA PRO A 211 4.86 -9.82 -16.09
C PRO A 211 3.78 -10.75 -15.48
N VAL A 212 4.17 -11.71 -14.64
CA VAL A 212 3.27 -12.38 -13.73
C VAL A 212 3.17 -11.58 -12.42
N TYR A 213 2.01 -10.99 -12.14
CA TYR A 213 1.74 -10.10 -11.00
C TYR A 213 1.81 -10.72 -9.58
N ARG A 214 2.54 -11.83 -9.42
CA ARG A 214 2.96 -12.34 -8.11
C ARG A 214 3.73 -11.28 -7.32
N ARG A 215 4.60 -10.47 -7.96
CA ARG A 215 5.64 -9.68 -7.27
C ARG A 215 5.34 -8.17 -7.18
N LEU A 216 4.99 -7.70 -5.99
CA LEU A 216 4.88 -6.27 -5.68
C LEU A 216 6.26 -5.58 -5.62
N GLN A 217 6.32 -4.29 -5.99
CA GLN A 217 7.47 -3.42 -5.72
C GLN A 217 7.42 -2.91 -4.28
N VAL A 218 8.03 -3.66 -3.36
CA VAL A 218 7.85 -3.47 -1.90
C VAL A 218 8.99 -2.73 -1.20
N SER A 219 10.02 -2.27 -1.90
CA SER A 219 11.20 -1.63 -1.28
C SER A 219 10.88 -0.39 -0.44
N ALA A 220 9.77 0.29 -0.73
CA ALA A 220 9.27 1.43 0.05
C ALA A 220 8.46 1.02 1.30
N LEU A 221 8.05 -0.25 1.41
CA LEU A 221 7.24 -0.81 2.50
C LEU A 221 8.07 -1.48 3.62
N LEU A 222 9.40 -1.48 3.46
CA LEU A 222 10.37 -2.19 4.29
C LEU A 222 11.10 -1.23 5.25
N ASP A 223 10.37 -0.29 5.85
CA ASP A 223 10.91 0.75 6.72
C ASP A 223 10.42 0.66 8.20
N ALA A 224 9.68 -0.41 8.52
CA ALA A 224 9.02 -0.68 9.80
C ALA A 224 7.85 0.25 10.19
N HIS A 225 7.27 1.02 9.26
CA HIS A 225 6.00 1.73 9.45
C HIS A 225 4.82 0.99 8.82
N TRP A 226 3.61 1.49 9.10
CA TRP A 226 2.38 1.04 8.45
C TRP A 226 2.25 1.68 7.07
N HIS A 227 2.02 0.85 6.06
CA HIS A 227 1.70 1.26 4.70
C HIS A 227 0.38 0.64 4.24
N HIS A 228 -0.40 1.39 3.46
CA HIS A 228 -1.62 0.90 2.84
C HIS A 228 -1.33 0.39 1.42
N VAL A 229 -1.55 -0.89 1.18
CA VAL A 229 -1.34 -1.53 -0.12
C VAL A 229 -2.69 -1.87 -0.73
N CYS A 230 -2.95 -1.46 -1.96
CA CYS A 230 -4.07 -1.96 -2.76
C CYS A 230 -3.59 -2.52 -4.10
N VAL A 231 -4.14 -3.66 -4.50
CA VAL A 231 -3.98 -4.28 -5.82
C VAL A 231 -5.35 -4.45 -6.46
N LEU A 232 -5.50 -3.96 -7.68
CA LEU A 232 -6.73 -3.98 -8.45
C LEU A 232 -6.45 -4.64 -9.79
N TRP A 233 -7.38 -5.46 -10.27
CA TRP A 233 -7.28 -6.13 -11.56
C TRP A 233 -8.65 -6.23 -12.25
N SER A 234 -8.63 -6.16 -13.57
CA SER A 234 -9.78 -6.34 -14.46
C SER A 234 -9.38 -7.23 -15.63
N SER A 235 -10.12 -8.32 -15.83
CA SER A 235 -10.02 -9.15 -17.04
C SER A 235 -10.26 -8.34 -18.32
N ILE A 236 -10.97 -7.20 -18.23
CA ILE A 236 -11.26 -6.28 -19.33
C ILE A 236 -9.96 -5.58 -19.78
N HIS A 237 -9.41 -6.08 -20.88
CA HIS A 237 -8.05 -5.80 -21.38
C HIS A 237 -6.90 -6.23 -20.45
N GLY A 238 -7.17 -7.06 -19.43
CA GLY A 238 -6.16 -7.54 -18.49
C GLY A 238 -5.45 -6.41 -17.72
N ARG A 239 -6.22 -5.39 -17.36
CA ARG A 239 -5.68 -4.18 -16.71
C ARG A 239 -5.47 -4.41 -15.23
N PHE A 240 -4.44 -3.78 -14.67
CA PHE A 240 -4.16 -3.82 -13.25
C PHE A 240 -3.61 -2.49 -12.76
N TRP A 241 -3.75 -2.27 -11.45
CA TRP A 241 -3.24 -1.11 -10.73
C TRP A 241 -2.77 -1.54 -9.35
N HIS A 242 -1.65 -0.99 -8.90
CA HIS A 242 -1.08 -1.22 -7.59
C HIS A 242 -0.78 0.11 -6.94
N TYR A 243 -1.31 0.33 -5.75
CA TYR A 243 -1.20 1.54 -4.97
C TYR A 243 -0.46 1.26 -3.66
N ASN A 244 0.51 2.11 -3.34
CA ASN A 244 1.15 2.20 -2.03
C ASN A 244 0.78 3.56 -1.44
N ASP A 245 0.21 3.58 -0.23
CA ASP A 245 -0.26 4.77 0.47
C ASP A 245 -1.05 5.70 -0.46
N HIS A 246 -2.16 5.18 -1.02
CA HIS A 246 -3.05 5.81 -2.00
C HIS A 246 -2.41 6.32 -3.31
N LEU A 247 -1.09 6.25 -3.48
CA LEU A 247 -0.36 6.66 -4.68
C LEU A 247 -0.18 5.47 -5.62
N LEU A 248 -0.49 5.63 -6.90
CA LEU A 248 -0.30 4.56 -7.89
C LEU A 248 1.21 4.31 -8.08
N ALA A 249 1.65 3.12 -7.64
CA ALA A 249 3.04 2.68 -7.73
C ALA A 249 3.34 1.98 -9.06
N SER A 250 2.35 1.29 -9.65
CA SER A 250 2.47 0.64 -10.96
C SER A 250 1.11 0.30 -11.58
N SER A 251 1.01 0.31 -12.91
CA SER A 251 -0.18 -0.10 -13.69
C SER A 251 0.21 -0.69 -15.04
N GLY A 252 -0.76 -1.24 -15.77
CA GLY A 252 -0.57 -1.76 -17.13
C GLY A 252 -1.76 -2.58 -17.63
N SER A 253 -1.54 -3.36 -18.69
CA SER A 253 -2.55 -4.15 -19.40
C SER A 253 -2.09 -5.57 -19.78
N ASP A 254 -3.00 -6.31 -20.41
CA ASP A 254 -2.83 -7.64 -21.00
C ASP A 254 -2.44 -8.77 -20.03
N PHE A 255 -2.43 -8.50 -18.71
CA PHE A 255 -2.29 -9.52 -17.68
C PHE A 255 -3.61 -10.28 -17.48
N ARG A 256 -3.60 -11.59 -17.77
CA ARG A 256 -4.78 -12.48 -17.63
C ARG A 256 -6.04 -11.92 -18.33
N LYS A 257 -5.87 -11.28 -19.49
CA LYS A 257 -6.97 -10.70 -20.27
C LYS A 257 -8.03 -11.75 -20.63
N GLY A 258 -9.29 -11.47 -20.31
CA GLY A 258 -10.42 -12.39 -20.51
C GLY A 258 -10.41 -13.64 -19.63
N TRP A 259 -9.53 -13.71 -18.63
CA TRP A 259 -9.53 -14.77 -17.61
C TRP A 259 -10.64 -14.54 -16.58
N GLU A 260 -11.15 -15.61 -16.00
CA GLU A 260 -11.96 -15.60 -14.79
C GLU A 260 -11.20 -16.34 -13.70
N ILE A 261 -11.07 -15.75 -12.51
CA ILE A 261 -10.58 -16.47 -11.34
C ILE A 261 -11.76 -17.33 -10.83
N PRO A 262 -11.67 -18.67 -10.85
CA PRO A 262 -12.78 -19.53 -10.47
C PRO A 262 -13.09 -19.39 -8.98
N GLY A 263 -14.39 -19.41 -8.64
CA GLY A 263 -14.86 -19.44 -7.26
C GLY A 263 -14.79 -20.83 -6.63
N GLY A 264 -14.99 -20.91 -5.31
CA GLY A 264 -15.10 -22.17 -4.56
C GLY A 264 -13.82 -22.68 -3.91
N GLY A 265 -12.72 -21.93 -3.97
CA GLY A 265 -11.41 -22.31 -3.42
C GLY A 265 -11.15 -21.90 -1.96
N SER A 266 -9.92 -22.15 -1.51
CA SER A 266 -9.40 -21.78 -0.19
C SER A 266 -8.56 -20.50 -0.25
N VAL A 267 -8.92 -19.50 0.57
CA VAL A 267 -8.11 -18.30 0.81
C VAL A 267 -7.28 -18.46 2.09
N VAL A 268 -5.99 -18.13 1.99
CA VAL A 268 -5.04 -18.14 3.10
C VAL A 268 -4.31 -16.79 3.16
N LEU A 269 -4.16 -16.19 4.35
CA LEU A 269 -3.18 -15.14 4.57
C LEU A 269 -1.88 -15.70 5.15
N GLY A 270 -0.76 -15.16 4.68
CA GLY A 270 0.57 -15.38 5.22
C GLY A 270 1.38 -16.53 4.63
N GLN A 271 0.83 -17.33 3.71
CA GLN A 271 1.52 -18.47 3.06
C GLN A 271 1.17 -18.58 1.57
N GLU A 272 2.10 -19.11 0.78
CA GLU A 272 1.84 -19.68 -0.57
C GLU A 272 1.27 -21.09 -0.39
N GLN A 273 0.26 -21.49 -1.17
CA GLN A 273 -0.37 -22.81 -1.16
C GLN A 273 0.17 -23.62 -2.34
N ASP A 274 0.89 -24.72 -2.10
CA ASP A 274 1.14 -25.79 -3.10
C ASP A 274 -0.03 -26.80 -3.17
N SER A 275 -1.04 -26.65 -2.31
CA SER A 275 -2.27 -27.44 -2.28
C SER A 275 -3.38 -26.68 -1.57
N VAL A 276 -4.65 -27.02 -1.83
CA VAL A 276 -5.80 -26.33 -1.21
C VAL A 276 -5.71 -26.41 0.32
N GLY A 277 -5.44 -25.27 0.96
CA GLY A 277 -5.29 -25.14 2.41
C GLY A 277 -3.98 -25.66 2.99
N GLY A 278 -2.93 -25.92 2.20
CA GLY A 278 -1.68 -26.49 2.70
C GLY A 278 -0.52 -26.52 1.70
N GLY A 279 0.52 -27.29 2.01
CA GLY A 279 1.73 -27.39 1.19
C GLY A 279 2.71 -26.20 1.38
N PHE A 280 2.63 -25.52 2.52
CA PHE A 280 3.33 -24.25 2.76
C PHE A 280 4.87 -24.41 2.87
N ASP A 281 5.64 -23.60 2.14
CA ASP A 281 7.10 -23.44 2.34
C ASP A 281 7.39 -22.27 3.31
N PRO A 282 8.06 -22.52 4.46
CA PRO A 282 8.51 -21.45 5.38
C PRO A 282 9.36 -20.34 4.73
N ALA A 283 10.03 -20.61 3.60
CA ALA A 283 10.82 -19.62 2.87
C ALA A 283 9.96 -18.56 2.14
N GLU A 284 8.70 -18.88 1.85
CA GLU A 284 7.74 -17.98 1.19
C GLU A 284 6.74 -17.35 2.17
N GLY A 285 6.68 -17.82 3.42
CA GLY A 285 5.77 -17.32 4.45
C GLY A 285 6.01 -15.85 4.85
N PHE A 286 4.94 -15.17 5.25
CA PHE A 286 4.97 -13.78 5.70
C PHE A 286 5.44 -13.63 7.16
N ALA A 287 6.12 -12.52 7.44
CA ALA A 287 6.44 -12.07 8.80
C ALA A 287 6.17 -10.57 8.92
N GLY A 288 5.43 -10.16 9.96
CA GLY A 288 5.00 -8.77 10.16
C GLY A 288 3.54 -8.66 10.60
N GLN A 289 2.96 -7.48 10.44
CA GLN A 289 1.58 -7.18 10.80
C GLN A 289 0.75 -6.86 9.55
N MET A 290 -0.49 -7.34 9.51
CA MET A 290 -1.51 -6.94 8.53
C MET A 290 -2.76 -6.46 9.25
N ALA A 291 -3.41 -5.40 8.78
CA ALA A 291 -4.69 -4.92 9.33
C ALA A 291 -5.66 -4.53 8.22
N GLY A 292 -6.96 -4.58 8.48
CA GLY A 292 -7.98 -4.08 7.53
C GLY A 292 -7.95 -4.74 6.14
N PHE A 293 -7.60 -6.03 6.05
CA PHE A 293 -7.73 -6.78 4.80
C PHE A 293 -9.18 -6.79 4.30
N ARG A 294 -9.37 -6.38 3.04
CA ARG A 294 -10.65 -6.34 2.33
C ARG A 294 -10.45 -6.71 0.87
N LEU A 295 -11.40 -7.48 0.33
CA LEU A 295 -11.48 -7.83 -1.08
C LEU A 295 -12.87 -7.48 -1.64
N TRP A 296 -12.90 -6.89 -2.84
CA TRP A 296 -14.10 -6.57 -3.62
C TRP A 296 -14.06 -7.29 -4.97
N ASN A 297 -15.22 -7.67 -5.51
CA ASN A 297 -15.36 -8.29 -6.84
C ASN A 297 -15.48 -7.28 -8.00
N ARG A 298 -14.83 -6.11 -7.86
CA ARG A 298 -14.81 -5.03 -8.83
C ARG A 298 -13.53 -4.22 -8.70
N VAL A 299 -13.21 -3.41 -9.72
CA VAL A 299 -12.20 -2.36 -9.59
C VAL A 299 -12.74 -1.20 -8.74
N LEU A 300 -12.01 -0.82 -7.68
CA LEU A 300 -12.23 0.42 -6.93
C LEU A 300 -11.72 1.62 -7.73
N SER A 301 -12.41 2.75 -7.62
CA SER A 301 -11.92 4.02 -8.15
C SER A 301 -10.75 4.58 -7.31
N PRO A 302 -9.89 5.46 -7.88
CA PRO A 302 -8.79 6.06 -7.11
C PRO A 302 -9.25 6.82 -5.85
N LEU A 303 -10.43 7.44 -5.88
CA LEU A 303 -11.03 8.13 -4.73
C LEU A 303 -11.52 7.16 -3.63
N GLU A 304 -11.93 5.95 -4.01
CA GLU A 304 -12.26 4.88 -3.05
C GLU A 304 -11.00 4.33 -2.40
N VAL A 305 -9.93 4.07 -3.18
CA VAL A 305 -8.62 3.65 -2.66
C VAL A 305 -8.05 4.68 -1.67
N GLU A 306 -8.08 5.98 -2.04
CA GLU A 306 -7.68 7.08 -1.17
C GLU A 306 -8.62 7.20 0.05
N GLY A 307 -9.92 6.94 -0.11
CA GLY A 307 -10.89 6.93 0.97
C GLY A 307 -10.61 5.86 2.02
N VAL A 308 -10.28 4.64 1.62
CA VAL A 308 -9.89 3.55 2.52
C VAL A 308 -8.58 3.90 3.24
N ALA A 309 -7.57 4.36 2.49
CA ALA A 309 -6.26 4.75 3.04
C ALA A 309 -6.34 5.92 4.04
N ALA A 310 -7.30 6.82 3.88
CA ALA A 310 -7.47 8.00 4.74
C ALA A 310 -8.52 7.80 5.84
N GLY A 311 -8.92 6.55 6.15
CA GLY A 311 -9.87 6.27 7.22
C GLY A 311 -11.32 6.73 6.95
N ARG A 312 -11.65 7.17 5.73
CA ARG A 312 -12.95 7.79 5.39
C ARG A 312 -14.10 6.77 5.21
N GLY A 313 -13.85 5.50 5.52
CA GLY A 313 -14.82 4.40 5.45
C GLY A 313 -14.41 3.28 4.50
N VAL A 314 -15.28 2.29 4.35
CA VAL A 314 -15.08 1.10 3.51
C VAL A 314 -16.10 1.13 2.36
N PRO A 315 -15.68 1.07 1.09
CA PRO A 315 -16.60 0.94 -0.04
C PRO A 315 -17.50 -0.29 0.08
N ARG A 316 -18.78 -0.15 -0.27
CA ARG A 316 -19.74 -1.28 -0.24
C ARG A 316 -19.35 -2.37 -1.25
N GLY A 317 -19.76 -3.59 -0.95
CA GLY A 317 -19.51 -4.78 -1.79
C GLY A 317 -18.20 -5.49 -1.47
N VAL A 318 -17.74 -5.44 -0.21
CA VAL A 318 -16.72 -6.37 0.29
C VAL A 318 -17.27 -7.79 0.13
N VAL A 319 -16.47 -8.70 -0.43
CA VAL A 319 -16.80 -10.12 -0.59
C VAL A 319 -15.97 -11.03 0.32
N LEU A 320 -14.89 -10.49 0.90
CA LEU A 320 -14.09 -11.14 1.93
C LEU A 320 -13.31 -10.08 2.72
N GLY A 321 -13.22 -10.22 4.04
CA GLY A 321 -12.35 -9.37 4.86
C GLY A 321 -11.97 -9.98 6.22
N MET A 322 -11.30 -9.19 7.07
CA MET A 322 -10.89 -9.58 8.43
C MET A 322 -12.05 -10.12 9.30
N GLU A 323 -13.27 -9.67 9.05
CA GLU A 323 -14.50 -10.09 9.73
C GLU A 323 -14.90 -11.55 9.40
N ASP A 324 -14.41 -12.10 8.28
CA ASP A 324 -14.71 -13.46 7.82
C ASP A 324 -13.67 -14.50 8.28
N ILE A 325 -12.64 -14.07 9.02
CA ILE A 325 -11.60 -14.95 9.57
C ILE A 325 -12.25 -16.06 10.40
N LYS A 326 -11.91 -17.31 10.08
CA LYS A 326 -12.45 -18.51 10.72
C LYS A 326 -11.51 -19.06 11.77
N GLU A 327 -10.25 -19.29 11.38
CA GLU A 327 -9.23 -19.91 12.23
C GLU A 327 -7.87 -19.22 12.01
N VAL A 328 -7.12 -19.13 13.10
CA VAL A 328 -5.79 -18.52 13.18
C VAL A 328 -4.84 -19.61 13.65
N HIS A 329 -3.77 -19.87 12.90
CA HIS A 329 -2.91 -21.04 13.08
C HIS A 329 -1.50 -20.67 13.55
N GLY A 330 -0.84 -21.60 14.22
CA GLY A 330 0.51 -21.44 14.74
C GLY A 330 0.59 -20.39 15.86
N ALA A 331 1.57 -19.49 15.75
CA ALA A 331 1.82 -18.40 16.69
C ALA A 331 1.24 -17.05 16.22
N VAL A 332 0.34 -17.05 15.23
CA VAL A 332 -0.30 -15.82 14.74
C VAL A 332 -1.23 -15.25 15.82
N HIS A 333 -1.15 -13.94 16.05
CA HIS A 333 -2.01 -13.25 17.02
C HIS A 333 -3.04 -12.40 16.27
N HIS A 334 -4.32 -12.61 16.54
CA HIS A 334 -5.41 -11.77 16.05
C HIS A 334 -5.85 -10.78 17.14
N VAL A 335 -5.87 -9.49 16.80
CA VAL A 335 -6.12 -8.38 17.71
C VAL A 335 -7.25 -7.54 17.15
N ALA A 336 -8.38 -7.47 17.86
CA ALA A 336 -9.45 -6.53 17.52
C ALA A 336 -8.99 -5.09 17.80
N CYS A 337 -9.09 -4.22 16.79
CA CYS A 337 -8.68 -2.83 16.86
C CYS A 337 -9.40 -2.03 15.76
N ASP A 338 -10.34 -1.17 16.14
CA ASP A 338 -11.12 -0.39 15.18
C ASP A 338 -10.24 0.58 14.37
N CYS A 339 -9.21 1.14 15.02
CA CYS A 339 -8.26 2.09 14.44
C CYS A 339 -6.83 1.54 14.39
N LEU A 340 -6.15 1.80 13.27
CA LEU A 340 -4.81 1.32 12.97
C LEU A 340 -3.76 1.75 14.03
N GLU A 341 -3.90 2.97 14.56
CA GLU A 341 -3.03 3.52 15.60
C GLU A 341 -3.16 2.79 16.95
N TYR A 342 -4.17 1.93 17.10
CA TYR A 342 -4.41 1.09 18.28
C TYR A 342 -4.14 -0.40 18.03
N CYS A 343 -3.74 -0.77 16.81
CA CYS A 343 -3.36 -2.13 16.42
C CYS A 343 -1.89 -2.46 16.80
N GLY A 344 -1.45 -2.13 18.02
CA GLY A 344 -0.06 -2.23 18.47
C GLY A 344 0.12 -2.48 19.96
#